data_AF-A0A346NAG8-F1
#
_entry.id   AF-A0A346NAG8-F1
#
_cell.length_a   1.000
_cell.length_b   1.000
_cell.length_c   1.000
_cell.angle_alpha   90.00
_cell.angle_beta   90.00
_cell.angle_gamma   90.00
#
_symmetry.space_group_name_H-M   'P 1'
#
loop_
_entity.id
_entity.type
_entity.pdbx_description
1 polymer ?
#
loop_
_entity_poly.entity_id
_entity_poly.type
_entity_poly.pdbx_seq_one_letter_code
_entity_poly.pdbx_strand_id
1 'polypeptide(L)'
;MALTDEEIRDLQEIIKKESSTKEGEIITDKKGRPYQIVNDVDETTQALAVVPVDNIKGDNPDYSQTAIVVAGTQPGFTESTKNAIEARGKMTPQVDDISDFYDSTAAKLEKAHGGGTISNMSGFSQSGPAVAKVAAQHQVPKITNFMDWGASSSLYSKDNPKGITAEEKTWLDKHATIYMDSTRDVTYLDGKSHGDIPYGKKYIVERRQFFIS
;
A
#
# COMPACT_ATOMS: atom_id res chain seq x y z
N MET A 1 -13.75 -9.45 -8.85
CA MET A 1 -14.03 -8.15 -8.17
C MET A 1 -12.82 -7.82 -7.30
N ALA A 2 -12.57 -6.57 -6.90
CA ALA A 2 -11.49 -6.29 -5.93
C ALA A 2 -12.06 -6.31 -4.50
N LEU A 3 -11.22 -6.59 -3.51
CA LEU A 3 -11.57 -6.44 -2.09
C LEU A 3 -12.13 -5.03 -1.80
N THR A 4 -13.08 -4.96 -0.88
CA THR A 4 -13.70 -3.72 -0.39
C THR A 4 -12.70 -2.86 0.36
N ASP A 5 -12.95 -1.54 0.45
CA ASP A 5 -12.06 -0.61 1.14
C ASP A 5 -11.92 -0.94 2.63
N GLU A 6 -12.98 -1.49 3.23
CA GLU A 6 -12.97 -1.97 4.60
C GLU A 6 -12.08 -3.19 4.78
N GLU A 7 -12.12 -4.16 3.87
CA GLU A 7 -11.23 -5.33 3.90
C GLU A 7 -9.76 -4.90 3.80
N ILE A 8 -9.46 -3.97 2.90
CA ILE A 8 -8.09 -3.45 2.77
C ILE A 8 -7.65 -2.70 4.03
N ARG A 9 -8.53 -1.89 4.63
CA ARG A 9 -8.24 -1.22 5.91
C ARG A 9 -7.91 -2.25 6.99
N ASP A 10 -8.75 -3.26 7.13
CA ASP A 10 -8.60 -4.26 8.19
C ASP A 10 -7.33 -5.13 7.98
N LEU A 11 -6.91 -5.35 6.72
CA LEU A 11 -5.61 -5.94 6.37
C LEU A 11 -4.42 -5.02 6.72
N GLN A 12 -4.53 -3.71 6.44
CA GLN A 12 -3.48 -2.73 6.79
C GLN A 12 -3.23 -2.63 8.30
N GLU A 13 -4.23 -2.92 9.14
CA GLU A 13 -4.07 -2.93 10.59
C GLU A 13 -3.27 -4.13 11.12
N ILE A 14 -3.27 -5.25 10.39
CA ILE A 14 -2.62 -6.50 10.83
C ILE A 14 -1.26 -6.74 10.17
N ILE A 15 -0.96 -6.08 9.05
CA ILE A 15 0.24 -6.38 8.25
C ILE A 15 1.55 -6.32 9.06
N LYS A 16 1.67 -5.38 10.00
CA LYS A 16 2.89 -5.28 10.85
C LYS A 16 3.05 -6.45 11.82
N LYS A 17 1.96 -7.13 12.17
CA LYS A 17 1.97 -8.31 13.04
C LYS A 17 2.21 -9.59 12.23
N GLU A 18 1.72 -9.60 11.00
CA GLU A 18 1.74 -10.76 10.10
C GLU A 18 2.85 -10.71 9.04
N SER A 19 3.76 -9.72 9.06
CA SER A 19 4.80 -9.58 8.02
C SER A 19 5.78 -10.75 8.00
N SER A 20 5.95 -11.44 9.13
CA SER A 20 6.80 -12.64 9.23
C SER A 20 6.13 -13.91 8.70
N THR A 21 4.82 -13.88 8.46
CA THR A 21 4.01 -15.01 8.02
C THR A 21 4.32 -15.35 6.56
N LYS A 22 4.45 -16.64 6.23
CA LYS A 22 5.00 -17.08 4.94
C LYS A 22 3.96 -17.40 3.88
N GLU A 23 4.39 -17.33 2.62
CA GLU A 23 3.63 -17.83 1.47
C GLU A 23 2.95 -19.18 1.74
N GLY A 24 1.66 -19.27 1.40
CA GLY A 24 0.81 -20.43 1.61
C GLY A 24 0.10 -20.47 2.96
N GLU A 25 0.54 -19.68 3.96
CA GLU A 25 -0.15 -19.60 5.24
C GLU A 25 -1.45 -18.79 5.15
N ILE A 26 -2.38 -19.08 6.09
CA ILE A 26 -3.66 -18.39 6.21
C ILE A 26 -3.59 -17.39 7.36
N ILE A 27 -3.89 -16.13 7.06
CA ILE A 27 -4.05 -15.06 8.04
C ILE A 27 -5.53 -14.68 8.14
N THR A 28 -5.90 -14.00 9.22
CA THR A 28 -7.21 -13.37 9.34
C THR A 28 -7.06 -11.90 9.60
N ASP A 29 -7.83 -11.07 8.90
CA ASP A 29 -7.93 -9.67 9.25
C ASP A 29 -8.56 -9.45 10.63
N LYS A 30 -8.66 -8.19 11.04
CA LYS A 30 -9.24 -7.80 12.34
C LYS A 30 -10.66 -8.31 12.59
N LYS A 31 -11.44 -8.59 11.53
CA LYS A 31 -12.81 -9.09 11.61
C LYS A 31 -12.90 -10.62 11.48
N GLY A 32 -11.77 -11.31 11.37
CA GLY A 32 -11.72 -12.76 11.24
C GLY A 32 -11.94 -13.26 9.82
N ARG A 33 -11.91 -12.38 8.79
CA ARG A 33 -12.00 -12.83 7.39
C ARG A 33 -10.67 -13.49 7.00
N PRO A 34 -10.68 -14.70 6.43
CA PRO A 34 -9.47 -15.45 6.14
C PRO A 34 -8.90 -15.09 4.76
N TYR A 35 -7.56 -15.07 4.69
CA TYR A 35 -6.81 -14.80 3.48
C TYR A 35 -5.59 -15.72 3.39
N GLN A 36 -5.29 -16.21 2.18
CA GLN A 36 -4.05 -16.93 1.92
C GLN A 36 -2.97 -15.97 1.43
N ILE A 37 -1.75 -16.12 1.96
CA ILE A 37 -0.58 -15.38 1.49
C ILE A 37 -0.07 -16.00 0.18
N VAL A 38 0.06 -15.15 -0.84
CA VAL A 38 0.63 -15.49 -2.16
C VAL A 38 2.09 -15.03 -2.26
N ASN A 39 2.45 -13.97 -1.56
CA ASN A 39 3.81 -13.46 -1.52
C ASN A 39 4.05 -12.67 -0.23
N ASP A 40 5.26 -12.75 0.32
CA ASP A 40 5.69 -12.02 1.51
C ASP A 40 7.08 -11.41 1.30
N VAL A 41 7.29 -10.22 1.88
CA VAL A 41 8.61 -9.61 2.06
C VAL A 41 8.64 -8.89 3.41
N ASP A 42 9.70 -9.13 4.18
CA ASP A 42 9.91 -8.57 5.52
C ASP A 42 11.36 -8.09 5.67
N GLU A 43 11.76 -7.14 4.82
CA GLU A 43 13.11 -6.56 4.80
C GLU A 43 13.05 -5.02 4.94
N THR A 44 13.60 -4.26 3.99
CA THR A 44 13.48 -2.78 3.89
C THR A 44 12.07 -2.35 3.42
N THR A 45 11.28 -3.30 2.97
CA THR A 45 9.85 -3.13 2.74
C THR A 45 9.13 -4.30 3.38
N GLN A 46 8.04 -4.00 4.10
CA GLN A 46 7.15 -5.00 4.68
C GLN A 46 5.87 -5.02 3.83
N ALA A 47 5.66 -6.09 3.07
CA ALA A 47 4.49 -6.23 2.22
C ALA A 47 3.98 -7.67 2.18
N LEU A 48 2.67 -7.81 2.03
CA LEU A 48 1.99 -9.08 1.81
C LEU A 48 1.13 -8.96 0.55
N ALA A 49 1.19 -9.99 -0.29
CA ALA A 49 0.20 -10.24 -1.32
C ALA A 49 -0.75 -11.34 -0.82
N VAL A 50 -2.04 -11.06 -0.79
CA VAL A 50 -3.05 -11.98 -0.24
C VAL A 50 -4.23 -12.16 -1.17
N VAL A 51 -4.88 -13.32 -1.06
CA VAL A 51 -6.15 -13.63 -1.73
C VAL A 51 -7.20 -14.04 -0.70
N PRO A 52 -8.47 -13.67 -0.87
CA PRO A 52 -9.52 -14.16 0.00
C PRO A 52 -9.73 -15.67 -0.21
N VAL A 53 -10.06 -16.36 0.88
CA VAL A 53 -10.43 -17.79 0.89
C VAL A 53 -11.75 -17.96 1.62
N ASP A 54 -12.41 -19.11 1.45
CA ASP A 54 -13.73 -19.35 2.04
C ASP A 54 -13.67 -19.56 3.56
N ASN A 55 -12.56 -20.08 4.09
CA ASN A 55 -12.42 -20.43 5.50
C ASN A 55 -10.95 -20.55 5.94
N ILE A 56 -10.73 -20.76 7.25
CA ILE A 56 -9.39 -20.83 7.86
C ILE A 56 -8.50 -21.99 7.37
N LYS A 57 -9.08 -22.98 6.67
CA LYS A 57 -8.31 -24.07 6.04
C LYS A 57 -7.69 -23.65 4.70
N GLY A 58 -8.08 -22.49 4.16
CA GLY A 58 -7.58 -22.02 2.86
C GLY A 58 -8.35 -22.56 1.66
N ASP A 59 -9.59 -23.02 1.83
CA ASP A 59 -10.38 -23.56 0.72
C ASP A 59 -10.76 -22.44 -0.28
N ASN A 60 -10.75 -22.76 -1.57
CA ASN A 60 -11.16 -21.91 -2.69
C ASN A 60 -10.51 -20.51 -2.72
N PRO A 61 -9.16 -20.41 -2.84
CA PRO A 61 -8.48 -19.13 -3.00
C PRO A 61 -8.90 -18.42 -4.29
N ASP A 62 -9.33 -17.16 -4.18
CA ASP A 62 -9.73 -16.32 -5.33
C ASP A 62 -8.57 -15.43 -5.81
N TYR A 63 -7.71 -16.01 -6.66
CA TYR A 63 -6.57 -15.33 -7.28
C TYR A 63 -6.96 -14.18 -8.23
N SER A 64 -8.25 -14.00 -8.54
CA SER A 64 -8.73 -12.84 -9.30
C SER A 64 -8.87 -11.57 -8.44
N GLN A 65 -8.77 -11.72 -7.11
CA GLN A 65 -8.90 -10.62 -6.15
C GLN A 65 -7.64 -10.41 -5.32
N THR A 66 -6.46 -10.73 -5.87
CA THR A 66 -5.20 -10.53 -5.15
C THR A 66 -5.05 -9.07 -4.75
N ALA A 67 -4.71 -8.85 -3.48
CA ALA A 67 -4.43 -7.54 -2.92
C ALA A 67 -2.99 -7.50 -2.41
N ILE A 68 -2.24 -6.46 -2.79
CA ILE A 68 -0.95 -6.15 -2.18
C ILE A 68 -1.17 -5.08 -1.12
N VAL A 69 -0.77 -5.38 0.11
CA VAL A 69 -0.75 -4.43 1.22
C VAL A 69 0.70 -4.17 1.63
N VAL A 70 1.06 -2.90 1.80
CA VAL A 70 2.42 -2.46 2.16
C VAL A 70 2.35 -1.63 3.42
N ALA A 71 3.14 -2.01 4.43
CA ALA A 71 3.15 -1.33 5.72
C ALA A 71 3.78 0.07 5.61
N GLY A 72 3.44 0.94 6.55
CA GLY A 72 4.15 2.22 6.75
C GLY A 72 5.50 2.05 7.48
N THR A 73 6.07 3.16 8.00
CA THR A 73 7.44 3.23 8.54
C THR A 73 7.87 2.03 9.40
N GLN A 74 9.07 1.53 9.10
CA GLN A 74 9.67 0.30 9.61
C GLN A 74 10.51 0.47 10.89
N PRO A 75 10.86 -0.62 11.60
CA PRO A 75 11.94 -0.64 12.59
C PRO A 75 13.31 -0.38 11.91
N GLY A 76 14.04 0.66 12.34
CA GLY A 76 15.35 1.03 11.77
C GLY A 76 15.33 2.28 10.87
N PHE A 77 14.14 2.75 10.48
CA PHE A 77 13.96 4.08 9.88
C PHE A 77 14.04 5.16 10.97
N THR A 78 15.26 5.60 11.28
CA THR A 78 15.56 6.66 12.26
C THR A 78 15.03 8.03 11.81
N GLU A 79 14.96 8.96 12.76
CA GLU A 79 14.69 10.38 12.51
C GLU A 79 15.64 11.00 11.47
N SER A 80 16.88 10.53 11.41
CA SER A 80 17.86 10.95 10.40
C SER A 80 17.53 10.49 8.98
N THR A 81 16.91 9.33 8.80
CA THR A 81 16.44 8.84 7.49
C THR A 81 15.16 9.55 7.06
N LYS A 82 14.26 9.86 8.01
CA LYS A 82 13.11 10.74 7.77
C LYS A 82 13.55 12.12 7.31
N ASN A 83 14.49 12.74 8.03
CA ASN A 83 15.10 14.01 7.64
C ASN A 83 15.83 13.93 6.30
N ALA A 84 16.41 12.78 5.93
CA ALA A 84 17.05 12.60 4.62
C ALA A 84 16.04 12.37 3.48
N ILE A 85 14.89 11.74 3.73
CA ILE A 85 13.79 11.63 2.75
C ILE A 85 13.14 13.00 2.55
N GLU A 86 12.89 13.74 3.63
CA GLU A 86 12.40 15.11 3.58
C GLU A 86 13.40 16.05 2.90
N ALA A 87 14.70 15.94 3.22
CA ALA A 87 15.74 16.80 2.67
C ALA A 87 16.19 16.40 1.25
N ARG A 88 15.91 15.18 0.78
CA ARG A 88 16.34 14.70 -0.54
C ARG A 88 15.20 14.34 -1.50
N GLY A 89 13.94 14.33 -1.06
CA GLY A 89 12.80 13.92 -1.89
C GLY A 89 12.87 12.48 -2.42
N LYS A 90 13.60 11.59 -1.75
CA LYS A 90 13.95 10.27 -2.30
C LYS A 90 12.98 9.17 -1.85
N MET A 91 11.91 8.98 -2.62
CA MET A 91 11.06 7.77 -2.62
C MET A 91 11.77 6.53 -3.21
N THR A 92 13.00 6.69 -3.70
CA THR A 92 13.64 5.76 -4.65
C THR A 92 13.77 4.32 -4.20
N PRO A 93 14.18 3.98 -2.96
CA PRO A 93 14.33 2.57 -2.56
C PRO A 93 13.00 1.84 -2.38
N GLN A 94 12.01 2.46 -1.72
CA GLN A 94 10.69 1.84 -1.53
C GLN A 94 9.94 1.62 -2.85
N VAL A 95 10.11 2.51 -3.83
CA VAL A 95 9.48 2.30 -5.15
C VAL A 95 10.07 1.07 -5.86
N ASP A 96 11.39 0.85 -5.77
CA ASP A 96 12.02 -0.34 -6.35
C ASP A 96 11.57 -1.61 -5.66
N ASP A 97 11.65 -1.66 -4.33
CA ASP A 97 11.24 -2.83 -3.56
C ASP A 97 9.77 -3.19 -3.82
N ILE A 98 8.88 -2.19 -3.89
CA ILE A 98 7.45 -2.40 -4.17
C ILE A 98 7.24 -2.84 -5.63
N SER A 99 8.02 -2.33 -6.58
CA SER A 99 7.98 -2.76 -7.99
C SER A 99 8.43 -4.21 -8.13
N ASP A 100 9.57 -4.57 -7.52
CA ASP A 100 10.10 -5.94 -7.52
C ASP A 100 9.11 -6.90 -6.84
N PHE A 101 8.47 -6.45 -5.75
CA PHE A 101 7.43 -7.23 -5.07
C PHE A 101 6.18 -7.40 -5.93
N TYR A 102 5.76 -6.37 -6.67
CA TYR A 102 4.66 -6.47 -7.64
C TYR A 102 4.97 -7.51 -8.72
N ASP A 103 6.13 -7.40 -9.37
CA ASP A 103 6.53 -8.29 -10.46
C ASP A 103 6.70 -9.73 -9.98
N SER A 104 7.29 -9.92 -8.80
CA SER A 104 7.41 -11.23 -8.13
C SER A 104 6.03 -11.83 -7.85
N THR A 105 5.09 -11.02 -7.35
CA THR A 105 3.71 -11.46 -7.08
C THR A 105 3.00 -11.86 -8.38
N ALA A 106 3.10 -11.04 -9.43
CA ALA A 106 2.52 -11.35 -10.74
C ALA A 106 3.09 -12.65 -11.31
N ALA A 107 4.42 -12.84 -11.22
CA ALA A 107 5.08 -14.06 -11.67
C ALA A 107 4.62 -15.31 -10.88
N LYS A 108 4.38 -15.18 -9.57
CA LYS A 108 3.85 -16.28 -8.73
C LYS A 108 2.40 -16.61 -9.10
N LEU A 109 1.54 -15.63 -9.31
CA LEU A 109 0.16 -15.84 -9.77
C LEU A 109 0.13 -16.64 -11.08
N GLU A 110 0.93 -16.23 -12.07
CA GLU A 110 1.02 -16.95 -13.34
C GLU A 110 1.58 -18.37 -13.18
N LYS A 111 2.71 -18.52 -12.48
CA LYS A 111 3.44 -19.79 -12.42
C LYS A 111 2.82 -20.83 -11.48
N ALA A 112 2.39 -20.42 -10.30
CA ALA A 112 1.93 -21.33 -9.24
C ALA A 112 0.41 -21.54 -9.26
N HIS A 113 -0.34 -20.59 -9.82
CA HIS A 113 -1.80 -20.57 -9.73
C HIS A 113 -2.51 -20.56 -11.08
N GLY A 114 -1.76 -20.58 -12.19
CA GLY A 114 -2.31 -20.62 -13.55
C GLY A 114 -2.93 -19.30 -14.01
N GLY A 115 -2.53 -18.19 -13.36
CA GLY A 115 -3.01 -16.85 -13.61
C GLY A 115 -3.53 -16.18 -12.34
N GLY A 116 -3.91 -14.91 -12.47
CA GLY A 116 -4.50 -14.13 -11.38
C GLY A 116 -4.59 -12.66 -11.74
N THR A 117 -5.03 -11.84 -10.80
CA THR A 117 -5.07 -10.39 -10.98
C THR A 117 -4.75 -9.70 -9.67
N ILE A 118 -3.70 -8.87 -9.69
CA ILE A 118 -3.45 -7.88 -8.64
C ILE A 118 -4.52 -6.80 -8.81
N SER A 119 -5.63 -7.00 -8.10
CA SER A 119 -6.85 -6.21 -8.24
C SER A 119 -6.85 -4.96 -7.35
N ASN A 120 -6.05 -4.99 -6.28
CA ASN A 120 -5.91 -3.89 -5.33
C ASN A 120 -4.45 -3.72 -4.87
N MET A 121 -4.01 -2.48 -4.69
CA MET A 121 -2.79 -2.15 -3.96
C MET A 121 -3.07 -1.12 -2.88
N SER A 122 -2.41 -1.27 -1.74
CA SER A 122 -2.59 -0.41 -0.58
C SER A 122 -1.27 -0.09 0.11
N GLY A 123 -1.05 1.20 0.38
CA GLY A 123 0.03 1.71 1.22
C GLY A 123 -0.51 2.53 2.39
N PHE A 124 0.30 2.66 3.43
CA PHE A 124 0.01 3.49 4.60
C PHE A 124 1.15 4.48 4.86
N SER A 125 0.79 5.74 5.14
CA SER A 125 1.75 6.78 5.52
C SER A 125 2.84 6.93 4.44
N GLN A 126 4.11 6.73 4.77
CA GLN A 126 5.24 6.91 3.87
C GLN A 126 5.25 5.94 2.66
N SER A 127 4.64 4.76 2.78
CA SER A 127 4.56 3.81 1.64
C SER A 127 3.45 4.16 0.66
N GLY A 128 2.46 4.98 1.05
CA GLY A 128 1.32 5.37 0.22
C GLY A 128 1.72 5.90 -1.15
N PRO A 129 2.57 6.95 -1.24
CA PRO A 129 3.00 7.49 -2.53
C PRO A 129 3.77 6.50 -3.39
N ALA A 130 4.56 5.60 -2.80
CA ALA A 130 5.32 4.59 -3.54
C ALA A 130 4.39 3.50 -4.09
N VAL A 131 3.41 3.05 -3.30
CA VAL A 131 2.34 2.17 -3.76
C VAL A 131 1.54 2.82 -4.87
N ALA A 132 1.14 4.09 -4.72
CA ALA A 132 0.40 4.81 -5.75
C ALA A 132 1.19 4.89 -7.07
N LYS A 133 2.49 5.16 -7.00
CA LYS A 133 3.40 5.16 -8.15
C LYS A 133 3.41 3.81 -8.87
N VAL A 134 3.75 2.73 -8.16
CA VAL A 134 3.85 1.38 -8.75
C VAL A 134 2.49 0.92 -9.28
N ALA A 135 1.43 1.11 -8.51
CA ALA A 135 0.08 0.74 -8.94
C ALA A 135 -0.36 1.47 -10.21
N ALA A 136 0.02 2.74 -10.38
CA ALA A 136 -0.26 3.48 -11.60
C ALA A 136 0.58 3.00 -12.80
N GLN A 137 1.86 2.65 -12.59
CA GLN A 137 2.72 2.08 -13.63
C GLN A 137 2.17 0.76 -14.19
N HIS A 138 1.60 -0.07 -13.31
CA HIS A 138 0.99 -1.35 -13.70
C HIS A 138 -0.52 -1.27 -13.93
N GLN A 139 -1.11 -0.07 -13.90
CA GLN A 139 -2.54 0.16 -14.12
C GLN A 139 -3.44 -0.74 -13.26
N VAL A 140 -3.10 -0.86 -11.97
CA VAL A 140 -3.88 -1.64 -11.02
C VAL A 140 -5.31 -1.08 -10.95
N PRO A 141 -6.36 -1.92 -11.06
CA PRO A 141 -7.74 -1.45 -11.18
C PRO A 141 -8.25 -0.63 -10.01
N LYS A 142 -7.76 -0.92 -8.79
CA LYS A 142 -8.18 -0.25 -7.57
C LYS A 142 -6.99 0.02 -6.67
N ILE A 143 -6.93 1.22 -6.10
CA ILE A 143 -5.87 1.64 -5.18
C ILE A 143 -6.54 2.19 -3.93
N THR A 144 -6.20 1.64 -2.77
CA THR A 144 -6.84 2.01 -1.50
C THR A 144 -5.77 2.34 -0.48
N ASN A 145 -5.37 3.60 -0.39
CA ASN A 145 -4.31 4.02 0.53
C ASN A 145 -4.86 4.78 1.74
N PHE A 146 -4.00 4.91 2.75
CA PHE A 146 -4.32 5.55 4.01
C PHE A 146 -3.19 6.53 4.39
N MET A 147 -3.55 7.80 4.62
CA MET A 147 -2.66 8.84 5.14
C MET A 147 -1.36 9.07 4.33
N ASP A 148 -1.39 9.06 2.99
CA ASP A 148 -0.21 9.15 2.12
C ASP A 148 0.69 10.37 2.44
N TRP A 149 1.71 10.13 3.25
CA TRP A 149 2.65 11.15 3.70
C TRP A 149 3.74 11.32 2.65
N GLY A 150 4.02 12.57 2.24
CA GLY A 150 4.94 12.87 1.15
C GLY A 150 4.28 12.93 -0.23
N ALA A 151 2.94 12.88 -0.30
CA ALA A 151 2.19 12.81 -1.55
C ALA A 151 2.37 14.06 -2.44
N SER A 152 2.47 15.27 -1.87
CA SER A 152 2.77 16.47 -2.67
C SER A 152 4.19 16.45 -3.21
N SER A 153 5.17 16.01 -2.40
CA SER A 153 6.57 15.91 -2.81
C SER A 153 6.78 14.85 -3.89
N SER A 154 5.99 13.76 -3.87
CA SER A 154 6.05 12.73 -4.90
C SER A 154 5.60 13.22 -6.28
N LEU A 155 4.66 14.17 -6.34
CA LEU A 155 4.14 14.70 -7.59
C LEU A 155 4.87 15.95 -8.09
N TYR A 156 5.24 16.85 -7.17
CA TYR A 156 5.69 18.20 -7.54
C TYR A 156 7.20 18.43 -7.43
N SER A 157 7.95 17.53 -6.79
CA SER A 157 9.40 17.67 -6.71
C SER A 157 10.06 17.39 -8.07
N LYS A 158 10.67 18.41 -8.66
CA LYS A 158 11.42 18.28 -9.93
C LYS A 158 12.67 17.42 -9.81
N ASP A 159 13.17 17.23 -8.59
CA ASP A 159 14.38 16.47 -8.30
C ASP A 159 14.09 15.01 -7.93
N ASN A 160 12.83 14.57 -8.00
CA ASN A 160 12.45 13.18 -7.74
C ASN A 160 12.37 12.38 -9.05
N PRO A 161 13.42 11.62 -9.43
CA PRO A 161 13.44 10.84 -10.68
C PRO A 161 12.41 9.70 -10.69
N LYS A 162 11.82 9.35 -9.54
CA LYS A 162 10.74 8.36 -9.41
C LYS A 162 9.44 8.97 -8.89
N GLY A 163 9.28 10.27 -9.10
CA GLY A 163 8.03 10.97 -8.82
C GLY A 163 6.87 10.44 -9.67
N ILE A 164 5.66 10.75 -9.23
CA ILE A 164 4.43 10.44 -9.96
C ILE A 164 4.38 11.34 -11.20
N THR A 165 4.19 10.75 -12.37
CA THR A 165 4.06 11.49 -13.64
C THR A 165 2.63 12.04 -13.80
N ALA A 166 2.42 12.95 -14.77
CA ALA A 166 1.08 13.45 -15.07
C ALA A 166 0.12 12.36 -15.56
N GLU A 167 0.63 11.37 -16.30
CA GLU A 167 -0.13 10.21 -16.80
C GLU A 167 -0.53 9.29 -15.64
N GLU A 168 0.41 8.97 -14.76
CA GLU A 168 0.16 8.18 -13.55
C GLU A 168 -0.84 8.90 -12.64
N LYS A 169 -0.71 10.22 -12.46
CA LYS A 169 -1.69 11.01 -11.71
C LYS A 169 -3.09 10.91 -12.32
N THR A 170 -3.20 10.94 -13.64
CA THR A 170 -4.49 10.79 -14.34
C THR A 170 -5.12 9.42 -14.09
N TRP A 171 -4.31 8.36 -13.99
CA TRP A 171 -4.77 7.05 -13.56
C TRP A 171 -5.23 7.07 -12.09
N LEU A 172 -4.39 7.60 -11.20
CA LEU A 172 -4.68 7.69 -9.77
C LEU A 172 -5.96 8.46 -9.47
N ASP A 173 -6.23 9.56 -10.16
CA ASP A 173 -7.45 10.36 -9.98
C ASP A 173 -8.73 9.56 -10.27
N LYS A 174 -8.65 8.48 -11.05
CA LYS A 174 -9.78 7.61 -11.39
C LYS A 174 -9.85 6.34 -10.55
N HIS A 175 -8.70 5.81 -10.14
CA HIS A 175 -8.57 4.47 -9.57
C HIS A 175 -8.19 4.45 -8.09
N ALA A 176 -7.66 5.57 -7.56
CA ALA A 176 -7.22 5.67 -6.18
C ALA A 176 -8.27 6.30 -5.27
N THR A 177 -8.48 5.65 -4.14
CA THR A 177 -9.20 6.19 -2.99
C THR A 177 -8.22 6.31 -1.83
N ILE A 178 -8.11 7.53 -1.28
CA ILE A 178 -7.18 7.86 -0.21
C ILE A 178 -7.99 8.25 1.03
N TYR A 179 -7.81 7.51 2.10
CA TYR A 179 -8.46 7.75 3.37
C TYR A 179 -7.55 8.57 4.29
N MET A 180 -8.12 9.63 4.87
CA MET A 180 -7.44 10.54 5.76
C MET A 180 -8.22 10.66 7.07
N ASP A 181 -7.54 10.77 8.21
CA ASP A 181 -8.19 11.21 9.46
C ASP A 181 -8.37 12.74 9.47
N SER A 182 -9.38 13.19 10.22
CA SER A 182 -9.70 14.62 10.32
C SER A 182 -8.64 15.45 11.04
N THR A 183 -7.82 14.82 11.89
CA THR A 183 -6.74 15.52 12.61
C THR A 183 -5.52 15.73 11.72
N ARG A 184 -5.39 14.95 10.65
CA ARG A 184 -4.27 14.92 9.71
C ARG A 184 -2.93 14.69 10.40
N ASP A 185 -2.91 14.12 11.61
CA ASP A 185 -1.71 14.08 12.47
C ASP A 185 -0.50 13.47 11.73
N VAL A 186 -0.74 12.40 10.95
CA VAL A 186 0.31 11.72 10.17
C VAL A 186 0.81 12.58 9.02
N THR A 187 -0.08 13.29 8.32
CA THR A 187 0.24 14.11 7.13
C THR A 187 0.62 15.55 7.47
N TYR A 188 0.32 16.04 8.67
CA TYR A 188 0.54 17.42 9.09
C TYR A 188 2.03 17.76 9.20
N LEU A 189 2.86 16.75 9.48
CA LEU A 189 4.32 16.85 9.52
C LEU A 189 4.97 16.88 8.13
N ASP A 190 4.20 16.83 7.03
CA ASP A 190 4.71 16.82 5.64
C ASP A 190 5.22 18.20 5.16
N GLY A 191 5.80 18.98 6.07
CA GLY A 191 6.40 20.28 5.80
C GLY A 191 5.44 21.28 5.13
N LYS A 192 5.88 21.90 4.03
CA LYS A 192 5.20 23.02 3.36
C LYS A 192 3.84 22.67 2.76
N SER A 193 3.53 21.38 2.61
CA SER A 193 2.31 20.90 1.95
C SER A 193 1.15 20.71 2.92
N HIS A 194 1.39 20.79 4.25
CA HIS A 194 0.36 20.64 5.30
C HIS A 194 -0.55 19.42 5.13
N GLY A 195 0.01 18.32 4.62
CA GLY A 195 -0.73 17.08 4.35
C GLY A 195 -1.64 17.11 3.14
N ASP A 196 -1.33 17.93 2.14
CA ASP A 196 -1.98 17.84 0.84
C ASP A 196 -1.65 16.50 0.14
N ILE A 197 -2.68 15.91 -0.44
CA ILE A 197 -2.60 14.69 -1.24
C ILE A 197 -3.17 15.06 -2.62
N PRO A 198 -2.30 15.23 -3.64
CA PRO A 198 -2.71 15.86 -4.90
C PRO A 198 -3.28 14.89 -5.93
N TYR A 199 -3.54 13.63 -5.56
CA TYR A 199 -4.09 12.61 -6.44
C TYR A 199 -5.20 11.80 -5.76
N GLY A 200 -6.02 11.15 -6.58
CA GLY A 200 -7.06 10.24 -6.12
C GLY A 200 -8.26 10.92 -5.46
N LYS A 201 -9.30 10.12 -5.20
CA LYS A 201 -10.47 10.54 -4.44
C LYS A 201 -10.15 10.50 -2.95
N LYS A 202 -10.35 11.61 -2.26
CA LYS A 202 -10.05 11.76 -0.83
C LYS A 202 -11.30 11.59 0.03
N TYR A 203 -11.19 10.80 1.09
CA TYR A 203 -12.22 10.71 2.15
C TYR A 203 -11.61 11.08 3.49
N ILE A 204 -12.25 12.03 4.17
CA ILE A 204 -11.86 12.43 5.52
C ILE A 204 -12.80 11.71 6.48
N VAL A 205 -12.22 10.95 7.39
CA VAL A 205 -12.93 10.23 8.44
C VAL A 205 -12.79 10.98 9.74
N GLU A 206 -13.91 11.22 10.43
CA GLU A 206 -13.92 11.95 11.70
C GLU A 206 -13.26 11.15 12.83
N ARG A 207 -12.34 11.82 13.55
CA ARG A 207 -11.50 11.28 14.64
C ARG A 207 -10.46 10.24 14.18
N ARG A 208 -9.50 9.96 15.07
CA ARG A 208 -8.38 9.02 14.87
C ARG A 208 -8.89 7.57 14.80
N GLN A 209 -9.55 7.23 13.70
CA GLN A 209 -10.16 5.92 13.47
C GLN A 209 -9.18 4.89 12.93
N PHE A 210 -8.12 5.34 12.24
CA PHE A 210 -7.20 4.43 11.57
C PHE A 210 -6.12 3.84 12.50
N PHE A 211 -5.97 4.34 13.74
CA PHE A 211 -4.90 3.90 14.66
C PHE A 211 -5.27 4.04 16.14
N ILE A 212 -5.95 3.04 16.73
CA ILE A 212 -5.88 2.72 18.16
C ILE A 212 -6.07 1.21 18.37
N SER A 213 -4.97 0.48 18.62
CA SER A 213 -4.70 -0.27 19.86
C SER A 213 -3.33 -0.94 19.77
#